data_AF-A0A1I0FV78-F1
#
_entry.id   AF-A0A1I0FV78-F1
#
_cell.length_a   1.000
_cell.length_b   1.000
_cell.length_c   1.000
_cell.angle_alpha   90.00
_cell.angle_beta   90.00
_cell.angle_gamma   90.00
#
_symmetry.space_group_name_H-M   'P 1'
#
loop_
_entity.id
_entity.type
_entity.pdbx_description
1 polymer ?
#
loop_
_entity_poly.entity_id
_entity_poly.type
_entity_poly.pdbx_seq_one_letter_code
_entity_poly.pdbx_strand_id
1 'polypeptide(L)'
;MSLEAINLYKIYYDEASFKAIAPPYLPLDNRNGWFELMPILNFLETHELDPKAWYGFVSPKFPEKANLELADVTALIAADPQADVALFSSRWLYLLWFDNVWT
;
A
#
# COMPACT_ATOMS: atom_id res chain seq x y z
N MET A 1 -10.56 -19.17 -4.51
CA MET A 1 -9.11 -19.16 -4.80
C MET A 1 -8.38 -18.91 -3.49
N SER A 2 -7.30 -19.63 -3.17
CA SER A 2 -6.45 -19.30 -2.02
C SER A 2 -5.50 -18.18 -2.40
N LEU A 3 -5.36 -17.15 -1.56
CA LEU A 3 -4.37 -16.09 -1.74
C LEU A 3 -2.98 -16.69 -1.69
N GLU A 4 -2.16 -16.46 -2.72
CA GLU A 4 -0.83 -17.10 -2.83
C GLU A 4 0.29 -16.24 -2.18
N ALA A 5 0.18 -14.90 -2.18
CA ALA A 5 1.14 -14.01 -1.51
C ALA A 5 0.59 -12.59 -1.23
N ILE A 6 1.15 -11.91 -0.22
CA ILE A 6 0.93 -10.47 0.06
C ILE A 6 2.27 -9.76 -0.01
N ASN A 7 2.43 -8.90 -1.02
CA ASN A 7 3.63 -8.08 -1.25
C ASN A 7 3.37 -6.66 -0.76
N LEU A 8 3.89 -6.31 0.43
CA LEU A 8 3.72 -4.97 0.99
C LEU A 8 4.97 -4.12 0.79
N TYR A 9 4.81 -3.05 0.03
CA TYR A 9 5.85 -2.07 -0.25
C TYR A 9 5.73 -0.88 0.70
N LYS A 10 6.83 -0.55 1.38
CA LYS A 10 6.96 0.64 2.21
C LYS A 10 7.74 1.70 1.44
N ILE A 11 7.07 2.80 1.16
CA ILE A 11 7.64 3.94 0.44
C ILE A 11 8.70 4.59 1.32
N TYR A 12 9.82 5.04 0.74
CA TYR A 12 10.83 5.84 1.44
C TYR A 12 11.24 7.07 0.61
N TYR A 13 11.66 8.13 1.30
CA TYR A 13 12.03 9.42 0.65
C TYR A 13 13.48 9.83 0.93
N ASP A 14 14.14 9.17 1.88
CA ASP A 14 15.50 9.46 2.32
C ASP A 14 16.14 8.21 2.96
N GLU A 15 17.41 8.34 3.37
CA GLU A 15 18.14 7.24 4.01
C GLU A 15 17.55 6.82 5.36
N ALA A 16 16.97 7.75 6.12
CA ALA A 16 16.40 7.47 7.43
C ALA A 16 15.13 6.60 7.29
N SER A 17 14.23 6.99 6.39
CA SER A 17 13.01 6.24 6.07
C SER A 17 13.32 4.89 5.42
N PHE A 18 14.38 4.79 4.60
CA PHE A 18 14.84 3.51 4.06
C PHE A 18 15.32 2.54 5.16
N LYS A 19 16.15 3.03 6.09
CA LYS A 19 16.68 2.22 7.21
C LYS A 19 15.60 1.77 8.19
N ALA A 20 14.48 2.48 8.26
CA ALA A 20 13.35 2.12 9.12
C ALA A 20 12.47 0.99 8.54
N ILE A 21 12.71 0.56 7.30
CA ILE A 21 11.97 -0.54 6.68
C ILE A 21 12.47 -1.87 7.26
N ALA A 22 11.59 -2.53 8.02
CA ALA A 22 11.83 -3.86 8.55
C ALA A 22 11.09 -4.92 7.72
N PRO A 23 11.62 -6.14 7.62
CA PRO A 23 10.88 -7.27 7.06
C PRO A 23 9.52 -7.44 7.76
N PRO A 24 8.46 -7.83 7.01
CA PRO A 24 8.47 -8.31 5.63
C PRO A 24 8.24 -7.20 4.58
N TYR A 25 8.30 -5.92 4.95
CA TYR A 25 8.09 -4.84 3.98
C TYR A 25 9.21 -4.79 2.93
N LEU A 26 8.81 -4.60 1.68
CA LEU A 26 9.70 -4.35 0.55
C LEU A 26 9.91 -2.85 0.37
N PRO A 27 11.13 -2.38 0.10
CA PRO A 27 11.37 -0.96 -0.10
C PRO A 27 10.83 -0.47 -1.45
N LEU A 28 10.22 0.71 -1.47
CA LEU A 28 9.81 1.40 -2.71
C LEU A 28 10.35 2.84 -2.72
N ASP A 29 11.21 3.15 -3.70
CA ASP A 29 11.92 4.43 -3.79
C ASP A 29 11.01 5.56 -4.27
N ASN A 30 10.97 6.65 -3.50
CA ASN A 30 10.27 7.88 -3.87
C ASN A 30 11.12 9.14 -3.72
N ARG A 31 12.44 9.04 -3.77
CA ARG A 31 13.35 10.20 -3.60
C ARG A 31 13.15 11.30 -4.66
N ASN A 32 12.68 10.93 -5.85
CA ASN A 32 12.49 11.84 -6.99
C ASN A 32 11.04 11.86 -7.50
N GLY A 33 10.10 11.25 -6.78
CA GLY A 33 8.72 11.12 -7.25
C GLY A 33 7.82 12.28 -6.80
N TRP A 34 6.75 12.49 -7.56
CA TRP A 34 5.71 13.45 -7.19
C TRP A 34 4.75 12.83 -6.17
N PHE A 35 4.93 13.20 -4.90
CA PHE A 35 4.21 12.60 -3.76
C PHE A 35 4.29 11.07 -3.76
N GLU A 36 3.41 10.40 -3.02
CA GLU A 36 3.40 8.93 -2.92
C GLU A 36 2.74 8.24 -4.12
N LEU A 37 2.03 8.99 -4.98
CA LEU A 37 1.35 8.42 -6.14
C LEU A 37 2.34 7.99 -7.24
N MET A 38 3.35 8.81 -7.53
CA MET A 38 4.32 8.54 -8.59
C MET A 38 5.05 7.18 -8.46
N PRO A 39 5.61 6.79 -7.29
CA PRO A 39 6.29 5.50 -7.17
C PRO A 39 5.32 4.32 -7.30
N ILE A 40 4.07 4.49 -6.90
CA ILE A 40 3.02 3.48 -7.07
C ILE A 40 2.69 3.32 -8.55
N LEU A 41 2.44 4.43 -9.26
CA LEU A 41 2.15 4.40 -10.69
C LEU A 41 3.31 3.76 -11.48
N ASN A 42 4.55 4.21 -11.22
CA ASN A 42 5.74 3.64 -11.83
C ASN A 42 5.84 2.12 -11.58
N PHE A 43 5.55 1.66 -10.36
CA PHE A 43 5.56 0.23 -10.05
C PHE A 43 4.53 -0.52 -10.90
N LEU A 44 3.28 -0.05 -10.92
CA LEU A 44 2.17 -0.68 -11.63
C LEU A 44 2.37 -0.69 -13.17
N GLU A 45 3.03 0.32 -13.72
CA GLU A 45 3.30 0.40 -15.17
C GLU A 45 4.49 -0.44 -15.63
N THR A 46 5.44 -0.74 -14.73
CA THR A 46 6.73 -1.35 -15.10
C THR A 46 6.92 -2.78 -14.62
N HIS A 47 6.03 -3.28 -13.76
CA HIS A 47 6.10 -4.64 -13.21
C HIS A 47 4.98 -5.51 -13.74
N GLU A 48 5.29 -6.77 -14.03
CA GLU A 48 4.28 -7.80 -14.24
C GLU A 48 3.69 -8.21 -12.89
N LEU A 49 2.36 -8.11 -12.76
CA LEU A 49 1.65 -8.42 -11.53
C LEU A 49 1.05 -9.82 -11.61
N ASP A 50 1.23 -10.62 -10.56
CA ASP A 50 0.54 -11.90 -10.42
C ASP A 50 -0.93 -11.63 -10.02
N PRO A 51 -1.92 -12.03 -10.83
CA PRO A 51 -3.34 -11.82 -10.54
C PRO A 51 -3.84 -12.54 -9.28
N LYS A 52 -3.04 -13.40 -8.66
CA LYS A 52 -3.37 -14.10 -7.41
C LYS A 52 -2.70 -13.53 -6.16
N ALA A 53 -1.92 -12.45 -6.31
CA ALA A 53 -1.19 -11.81 -5.23
C ALA A 53 -1.76 -10.43 -4.89
N TRP A 54 -1.64 -10.06 -3.61
CA TRP A 54 -1.91 -8.69 -3.17
C TRP A 54 -0.65 -7.84 -3.30
N TYR A 55 -0.82 -6.61 -3.78
CA TYR A 55 0.22 -5.59 -3.84
C TYR A 55 -0.24 -4.38 -3.04
N GLY A 56 0.39 -4.13 -1.90
CA GLY A 56 0.06 -3.01 -1.02
C GLY A 56 1.17 -1.98 -1.01
N PHE A 57 0.80 -0.70 -0.94
CA PHE A 57 1.73 0.43 -0.90
C PHE A 57 1.42 1.30 0.30
N VAL A 58 2.39 1.47 1.21
CA VAL A 58 2.19 2.21 2.46
C VAL A 58 3.30 3.24 2.70
N SER A 59 2.93 4.39 3.27
CA SER A 59 3.90 5.42 3.65
C SER A 59 4.84 4.95 4.78
N PRO A 60 6.01 5.57 5.00
CA PRO A 60 6.84 5.28 6.16
C PRO A 60 6.06 5.39 7.47
N LYS A 61 5.17 6.38 7.53
CA LYS A 61 4.37 6.76 8.70
C LYS A 61 3.01 6.04 8.79
N PHE A 62 2.84 4.93 8.07
CA PHE A 62 1.56 4.22 8.02
C PHE A 62 1.08 3.76 9.41
N PRO A 63 1.92 3.11 10.24
CA PRO A 63 1.49 2.68 11.57
C PRO A 63 0.99 3.85 12.43
N GLU A 64 1.68 4.99 12.38
CA GLU A 64 1.33 6.16 13.17
C GLU A 64 0.05 6.86 12.68
N LYS A 65 -0.18 6.88 11.35
CA LYS A 65 -1.34 7.54 10.74
C LYS A 65 -2.61 6.69 10.82
N ALA A 66 -2.47 5.39 10.63
CA ALA A 66 -3.58 4.46 10.57
C ALA A 66 -3.88 3.81 11.93
N ASN A 67 -2.90 3.80 12.85
CA ASN A 67 -2.94 2.99 14.06
C ASN A 67 -3.19 1.51 13.74
N LEU A 68 -2.52 1.03 12.69
CA LEU A 68 -2.62 -0.34 12.16
C LEU A 68 -1.22 -0.92 11.96
N GLU A 69 -1.07 -2.18 12.31
CA GLU A 69 0.14 -2.95 12.11
C GLU A 69 -0.03 -3.94 10.95
N LEU A 70 1.06 -4.61 10.58
CA LEU A 70 1.06 -5.65 9.55
C LEU A 70 -0.03 -6.71 9.76
N ALA A 71 -0.24 -7.13 11.01
CA ALA A 71 -1.24 -8.15 11.36
C ALA A 71 -2.67 -7.70 11.04
N ASP A 72 -2.97 -6.41 11.18
CA ASP A 72 -4.29 -5.86 10.86
C ASP A 72 -4.52 -5.83 9.35
N VAL A 73 -3.47 -5.50 8.58
CA VAL A 73 -3.51 -5.51 7.11
C VAL A 73 -3.79 -6.92 6.60
N THR A 74 -3.06 -7.92 7.10
CA THR A 74 -3.24 -9.31 6.66
C THR A 74 -4.59 -9.87 7.10
N ALA A 75 -5.06 -9.54 8.30
CA ALA A 75 -6.39 -9.93 8.78
C ALA A 75 -7.52 -9.34 7.91
N LEU A 76 -7.40 -8.06 7.52
CA LEU A 76 -8.39 -7.40 6.66
C LEU A 76 -8.47 -8.05 5.28
N ILE A 77 -7.31 -8.33 4.68
CA ILE A 77 -7.23 -9.03 3.38
C ILE A 77 -7.83 -10.45 3.49
N ALA A 78 -7.56 -11.16 4.58
CA ALA A 78 -8.08 -12.50 4.81
C ALA A 78 -9.59 -12.54 5.06
N ALA A 79 -10.18 -11.44 5.53
CA ALA A 79 -11.61 -11.34 5.82
C ALA A 79 -12.48 -11.34 4.54
N ASP A 80 -11.96 -10.77 3.44
CA ASP A 80 -12.60 -10.82 2.12
C ASP A 80 -11.56 -11.09 1.01
N PRO A 81 -11.22 -12.37 0.77
CA PRO A 81 -10.23 -12.73 -0.24
C PRO A 81 -10.75 -12.60 -1.67
N GLN A 82 -12.01 -12.18 -1.89
CA GLN A 82 -12.57 -11.94 -3.23
C GLN A 82 -12.59 -10.45 -3.60
N ALA A 83 -12.27 -9.56 -2.66
CA ALA A 83 -12.15 -8.13 -2.95
C ALA A 83 -10.97 -7.86 -3.90
N ASP A 84 -11.16 -6.95 -4.85
CA ASP A 84 -10.08 -6.50 -5.74
C ASP A 84 -9.18 -5.43 -5.10
N VAL A 85 -9.72 -4.68 -4.12
CA VAL A 85 -9.03 -3.54 -3.50
C VAL A 85 -9.30 -3.48 -2.00
N ALA A 86 -8.24 -3.29 -1.22
CA ALA A 86 -8.28 -3.02 0.22
C ALA A 86 -7.78 -1.60 0.49
N LEU A 87 -8.56 -0.80 1.22
CA LEU A 87 -8.23 0.58 1.54
C LEU A 87 -8.05 0.76 3.05
N PHE A 88 -7.01 1.53 3.42
CA PHE A 88 -6.69 1.86 4.81
C PHE A 88 -6.71 3.39 4.97
N SER A 89 -7.89 3.98 4.98
CA SER A 89 -8.04 5.43 5.16
C SER A 89 -8.18 5.77 6.64
N SER A 90 -7.35 6.68 7.16
CA SER A 90 -7.58 7.26 8.48
C SER A 90 -8.70 8.31 8.48
N ARG A 91 -9.27 8.63 7.31
CA ARG A 91 -10.28 9.69 7.12
C ARG A 91 -11.39 9.25 6.16
N TRP A 92 -12.08 8.15 6.49
CA TRP A 92 -13.18 7.58 5.70
C TRP A 92 -14.26 8.60 5.29
N LEU A 93 -14.60 9.55 6.17
CA LEU A 93 -15.63 10.56 5.88
C LEU A 93 -15.28 11.48 4.69
N TYR A 94 -13.99 11.64 4.35
CA TYR A 94 -13.61 12.43 3.18
C TYR A 94 -13.81 11.69 1.87
N LEU A 95 -13.82 10.36 1.87
CA LEU A 95 -14.15 9.57 0.67
C LEU A 95 -15.62 9.77 0.26
N LEU A 96 -16.47 10.23 1.18
CA LEU A 96 -17.88 10.54 0.90
C LEU A 96 -18.09 11.95 0.30
N TRP A 97 -17.08 12.82 0.34
CA TRP A 97 -17.23 14.22 -0.06
C TRP A 97 -16.80 14.50 -1.51
N PHE A 98 -15.99 13.61 -2.09
CA PHE A 98 -15.47 13.78 -3.44
C PHE A 98 -15.99 12.68 -4.34
N ASP A 99 -16.61 13.07 -5.45
CA ASP A 99 -16.95 12.13 -6.51
C ASP A 99 -15.67 11.50 -7.05
N ASN A 100 -15.75 10.22 -7.41
CA ASN A 100 -14.64 9.55 -8.08
C ASN A 100 -14.40 10.23 -9.43
N VAL A 101 -13.24 10.87 -9.58
CA VAL A 101 -12.89 11.65 -10.77
C VAL A 101 -12.56 10.79 -11.99
N TRP A 102 -12.60 9.46 -11.86
CA TRP A 102 -12.36 8.50 -12.93
C TRP A 102 -13.62 7.75 -13.38
N THR A 103 -14.81 8.29 -13.07
CA THR A 103 -16.09 7.80 -13.63
C THR A 103 -16.29 8.23 -15.07
#